data_AF-A0A3D0FKV9-F1
#
_entry.id   AF-A0A3D0FKV9-F1
#
_cell.length_a   1.000
_cell.length_b   1.000
_cell.length_c   1.000
_cell.angle_alpha   90.00
_cell.angle_beta   90.00
_cell.angle_gamma   90.00
#
_symmetry.space_group_name_H-M   'P 1'
#
loop_
_entity.id
_entity.type
_entity.pdbx_description
1 polymer ?
#
loop_
_entity_poly.entity_id
_entity_poly.type
_entity_poly.pdbx_seq_one_letter_code
_entity_poly.pdbx_strand_id
1 'polypeptide(L)'
;MKYPIMTAAEAAEFINDHDIIGFSGFTASGCPKAVPTAIAERAERFHAEGKPFKIGMYSGASSGNSMDGALARANAIWFRTPYINHKDFRARA
;
A
#
# COMPACT_ATOMS: atom_id res chain seq x y z
N MET A 1 1.26 -6.46 26.93
CA MET A 1 0.38 -6.90 25.83
C MET A 1 1.20 -7.81 24.92
N LYS A 2 0.68 -8.96 24.47
CA LYS A 2 1.37 -9.88 23.55
C LYS A 2 0.65 -9.81 22.19
N TYR A 3 1.37 -9.41 21.15
CA TYR A 3 0.82 -9.33 19.80
C TYR A 3 1.16 -10.60 19.02
N PRO A 4 0.28 -11.07 18.12
CA PRO A 4 0.63 -12.12 17.18
C PRO A 4 1.81 -11.68 16.32
N ILE A 5 2.76 -12.58 16.12
CA ILE A 5 3.89 -12.37 15.21
C ILE A 5 3.58 -13.14 13.94
N MET A 6 3.60 -12.45 12.80
CA MET A 6 3.34 -13.02 11.48
C MET A 6 4.24 -12.34 10.45
N THR A 7 4.36 -12.97 9.29
CA THR A 7 5.04 -12.44 8.13
C THR A 7 4.25 -11.28 7.49
N ALA A 8 4.92 -10.49 6.65
CA ALA A 8 4.25 -9.42 5.90
C ALA A 8 3.22 -9.96 4.90
N ALA A 9 3.46 -11.15 4.34
CA ALA A 9 2.53 -11.82 3.43
C ALA A 9 1.23 -12.22 4.15
N GLU A 10 1.35 -12.89 5.30
CA GLU A 10 0.20 -13.24 6.16
C GLU A 10 -0.58 -11.98 6.59
N ALA A 11 0.14 -10.91 6.97
CA ALA A 11 -0.51 -9.64 7.31
C ALA A 11 -1.26 -9.01 6.12
N ALA A 12 -0.74 -9.14 4.89
CA ALA A 12 -1.38 -8.61 3.69
C ALA A 12 -2.64 -9.38 3.27
N GLU A 13 -2.84 -10.62 3.76
CA GLU A 13 -4.06 -11.40 3.50
C GLU A 13 -5.30 -10.80 4.16
N PHE A 14 -5.13 -10.02 5.24
CA PHE A 14 -6.23 -9.33 5.93
C PHE A 14 -6.78 -8.12 5.17
N ILE A 15 -6.09 -7.66 4.12
CA ILE A 15 -6.45 -6.47 3.36
C ILE A 15 -7.23 -6.90 2.12
N ASN A 16 -8.42 -6.38 1.88
CA ASN A 16 -9.27 -6.76 0.75
C ASN A 16 -9.36 -5.66 -0.31
N ASP A 17 -9.89 -6.03 -1.47
CA ASP A 17 -10.20 -5.05 -2.52
C ASP A 17 -11.15 -3.98 -1.97
N HIS A 18 -10.86 -2.72 -2.28
CA HIS A 18 -11.56 -1.52 -1.85
C HIS A 18 -11.50 -1.18 -0.35
N ASP A 19 -10.71 -1.90 0.46
CA ASP A 19 -10.48 -1.51 1.85
C ASP A 19 -9.83 -0.12 1.96
N ILE A 20 -10.19 0.60 3.03
CA ILE A 20 -9.64 1.91 3.38
C ILE A 20 -8.65 1.74 4.53
N ILE A 21 -7.38 2.09 4.27
CA ILE A 21 -6.30 1.84 5.21
C ILE A 21 -5.66 3.15 5.64
N GLY A 22 -5.55 3.31 6.96
CA GLY A 22 -4.75 4.35 7.59
C GLY A 22 -3.31 3.88 7.77
N PHE A 23 -2.38 4.65 7.24
CA PHE A 23 -0.95 4.40 7.35
C PHE A 23 -0.27 5.47 8.22
N SER A 24 0.65 5.04 9.09
CA SER A 24 1.54 5.95 9.79
C SER A 24 2.55 6.60 8.84
N GLY A 25 3.16 7.69 9.32
CA GLY A 25 4.30 8.33 8.67
C GLY A 25 4.02 9.73 8.13
N PHE A 26 5.08 10.51 8.07
CA PHE A 26 5.11 11.88 7.57
C PHE A 26 6.48 12.10 6.92
N THR A 27 6.50 12.22 5.60
CA THR A 27 7.68 11.85 4.77
C THR A 27 7.98 10.35 4.89
N ALA A 28 9.10 9.86 4.33
CA ALA A 28 9.48 8.44 4.41
C ALA A 28 9.65 7.91 5.86
N SER A 29 9.81 8.82 6.83
CA SER A 29 9.93 8.49 8.25
C SER A 29 8.62 7.97 8.84
N GLY A 30 8.70 6.86 9.57
CA GLY A 30 7.54 6.25 10.25
C GLY A 30 6.56 5.51 9.34
N CYS A 31 6.77 5.49 8.02
CA CYS A 31 5.96 4.66 7.12
C CYS A 31 6.29 3.17 7.29
N PRO A 32 5.27 2.29 7.31
CA PRO A 32 5.49 0.85 7.24
C PRO A 32 6.12 0.49 5.88
N LYS A 33 6.98 -0.54 5.89
CA LYS A 33 7.83 -0.88 4.75
C LYS A 33 7.50 -2.25 4.17
N ALA A 34 7.43 -3.26 5.01
CA ALA A 34 7.25 -4.66 4.56
C ALA A 34 5.82 -5.01 4.16
N VAL A 35 4.80 -4.57 4.91
CA VAL A 35 3.40 -4.92 4.60
C VAL A 35 2.91 -4.23 3.32
N PRO A 36 3.19 -2.94 3.06
CA PRO A 36 2.76 -2.32 1.80
C PRO A 36 3.39 -2.95 0.56
N THR A 37 4.64 -3.43 0.62
CA THR A 37 5.24 -4.20 -0.48
C THR A 37 4.56 -5.55 -0.67
N ALA A 38 4.20 -6.25 0.42
CA ALA A 38 3.46 -7.51 0.33
C ALA A 38 2.03 -7.32 -0.24
N ILE A 39 1.37 -6.21 0.09
CA ILE A 39 0.08 -5.83 -0.53
C ILE A 39 0.27 -5.58 -2.04
N ALA A 40 1.33 -4.89 -2.44
CA ALA A 40 1.64 -4.64 -3.85
C ALA A 40 1.86 -5.96 -4.63
N GLU A 41 2.66 -6.89 -4.08
CA GLU A 41 2.85 -8.22 -4.67
C GLU A 41 1.55 -9.02 -4.78
N ARG A 42 0.66 -8.91 -3.78
CA ARG A 42 -0.66 -9.56 -3.82
C ARG A 42 -1.57 -8.94 -4.86
N ALA A 43 -1.53 -7.62 -5.03
CA ALA A 43 -2.25 -6.92 -6.08
C ALA A 43 -1.80 -7.39 -7.47
N GLU A 44 -0.48 -7.48 -7.71
CA GLU A 44 0.08 -7.97 -8.97
C GLU A 44 -0.39 -9.39 -9.30
N ARG A 45 -0.41 -10.30 -8.31
CA ARG A 45 -0.94 -11.66 -8.50
C ARG A 45 -2.42 -11.65 -8.87
N PHE A 46 -3.26 -10.89 -8.16
CA PHE A 46 -4.68 -10.79 -8.48
C PHE A 46 -4.92 -10.20 -9.86
N HIS A 47 -4.19 -9.15 -10.24
CA HIS A 47 -4.31 -8.56 -11.58
C HIS A 47 -3.87 -9.53 -12.67
N ALA A 48 -2.82 -10.33 -12.45
CA ALA A 48 -2.40 -11.38 -13.38
C ALA A 48 -3.47 -12.47 -13.57
N GLU A 49 -4.30 -12.71 -12.55
CA GLU A 49 -5.46 -13.60 -12.61
C GLU A 49 -6.74 -12.92 -13.14
N GLY A 50 -6.66 -11.64 -13.54
CA GLY A 50 -7.82 -10.86 -13.99
C GLY A 50 -8.78 -10.43 -12.87
N LYS A 51 -8.37 -10.55 -11.61
CA LYS A 51 -9.15 -10.14 -10.44
C LYS A 51 -8.85 -8.67 -10.09
N PRO A 52 -9.87 -7.88 -9.73
CA PRO A 52 -9.64 -6.51 -9.25
C PRO A 52 -8.94 -6.54 -7.88
N PHE A 53 -8.04 -5.57 -7.67
CA PHE A 53 -7.46 -5.30 -6.36
C PHE A 53 -6.90 -3.89 -6.27
N LYS A 54 -7.56 -3.00 -5.54
CA LYS A 54 -7.07 -1.66 -5.22
C LYS A 54 -7.49 -1.25 -3.81
N ILE A 55 -6.63 -0.50 -3.12
CA ILE A 55 -6.85 -0.06 -1.74
C ILE A 55 -6.84 1.46 -1.61
N GLY A 56 -7.64 1.93 -0.66
CA GLY A 56 -7.79 3.32 -0.30
C GLY A 56 -6.76 3.71 0.74
N MET A 57 -6.09 4.85 0.55
CA MET A 57 -4.94 5.20 1.37
C MET A 57 -5.11 6.55 2.06
N TYR A 58 -5.20 6.53 3.39
CA TYR A 58 -4.99 7.68 4.27
C TYR A 58 -3.57 7.60 4.86
N SER A 59 -2.82 8.71 4.82
CA SER A 59 -1.53 8.83 5.51
C SER A 59 -1.42 10.16 6.23
N GLY A 60 -0.33 10.38 6.98
CA GLY A 60 0.00 11.72 7.49
C GLY A 60 0.39 12.67 6.35
N ALA A 61 1.43 12.33 5.59
CA ALA A 61 1.88 13.08 4.41
C ALA A 61 2.48 12.16 3.34
N SER A 62 3.57 12.56 2.70
CA SER A 62 4.30 11.72 1.75
C SER A 62 4.85 10.47 2.44
N SER A 63 5.05 9.40 1.66
CA SER A 63 5.74 8.18 2.12
C SER A 63 7.02 7.94 1.32
N GLY A 64 7.39 6.68 1.09
CA GLY A 64 8.58 6.28 0.34
C GLY A 64 8.31 5.18 -0.69
N ASN A 65 9.39 4.71 -1.32
CA ASN A 65 9.33 3.74 -2.41
C ASN A 65 8.69 2.40 -2.02
N SER A 66 8.80 1.99 -0.75
CA SER A 66 8.22 0.75 -0.23
C SER A 66 6.71 0.85 0.04
N MET A 67 6.11 2.04 -0.03
CA MET A 67 4.67 2.26 0.15
C MET A 67 4.06 2.85 -1.12
N ASP A 68 4.09 4.17 -1.28
CA ASP A 68 3.46 4.83 -2.44
C ASP A 68 4.08 4.34 -3.74
N GLY A 69 5.40 4.12 -3.77
CA GLY A 69 6.08 3.58 -4.96
C GLY A 69 5.62 2.17 -5.32
N ALA A 70 5.69 1.24 -4.37
CA ALA A 70 5.34 -0.16 -4.58
C ALA A 70 3.86 -0.31 -4.98
N LEU A 71 2.95 0.30 -4.23
CA LEU A 71 1.51 0.23 -4.48
C LEU A 71 1.13 0.94 -5.79
N ALA A 72 1.77 2.06 -6.13
CA ALA A 72 1.52 2.72 -7.42
C ALA A 72 1.99 1.85 -8.59
N ARG A 73 3.18 1.24 -8.53
CA ARG A 73 3.68 0.36 -9.61
C ARG A 73 2.76 -0.84 -9.82
N ALA A 74 2.27 -1.43 -8.73
CA ALA A 74 1.32 -2.55 -8.73
C ALA A 74 -0.11 -2.16 -9.15
N ASN A 75 -0.38 -0.91 -9.57
CA ASN A 75 -1.73 -0.44 -9.88
C ASN A 75 -2.75 -0.67 -8.73
N ALA A 76 -2.28 -0.63 -7.49
CA ALA A 76 -3.05 -1.07 -6.32
C ALA A 76 -3.71 0.08 -5.55
N ILE A 77 -3.73 1.31 -6.09
CA ILE A 77 -4.28 2.49 -5.42
C ILE A 77 -5.49 3.00 -6.20
N TRP A 78 -6.67 3.07 -5.57
CA TRP A 78 -7.88 3.70 -6.16
C TRP A 78 -8.11 5.13 -5.66
N PHE A 79 -7.75 5.44 -4.41
CA PHE A 79 -7.68 6.82 -3.91
C PHE A 79 -6.52 7.02 -2.94
N ARG A 80 -6.03 8.27 -2.85
CA ARG A 80 -4.91 8.65 -1.98
C ARG A 80 -5.08 10.05 -1.40
N THR A 81 -4.91 10.18 -0.08
CA THR A 81 -5.02 11.47 0.64
C THR A 81 -4.13 11.48 1.91
N PRO A 82 -3.66 12.63 2.43
CA PRO A 82 -3.85 13.99 1.92
C PRO A 82 -2.71 14.49 1.03
N TYR A 83 -1.51 13.93 1.12
CA TYR A 83 -0.35 14.38 0.35
C TYR A 83 0.45 13.22 -0.22
N ILE A 84 0.80 13.30 -1.50
CA ILE A 84 1.63 12.32 -2.19
C ILE A 84 2.60 13.01 -3.15
N ASN A 85 3.85 12.57 -3.13
CA ASN A 85 4.91 13.11 -3.98
C ASN A 85 5.76 12.02 -4.67
N HIS A 86 5.34 10.76 -4.62
CA HIS A 86 6.07 9.69 -5.27
C HIS A 86 5.88 9.76 -6.78
N LYS A 87 6.98 9.69 -7.55
CA LYS A 87 6.96 9.85 -9.01
C LYS A 87 6.05 8.84 -9.71
N ASP A 88 6.06 7.58 -9.26
CA ASP A 88 5.30 6.50 -9.89
C ASP A 88 3.78 6.69 -9.74
N PHE A 89 3.33 7.32 -8.64
CA PHE A 89 1.93 7.68 -8.49
C PHE A 89 1.57 8.88 -9.38
N ARG A 90 2.40 9.93 -9.35
CA ARG A 90 2.15 11.14 -10.16
C ARG A 90 2.17 10.88 -11.66
N ALA A 91 2.92 9.89 -12.12
CA ALA A 91 2.96 9.52 -13.53
C ALA A 91 1.67 8.82 -14.03
N ARG A 92 0.80 8.39 -13.10
CA ARG A 92 -0.46 7.68 -13.39
C ARG A 92 -1.71 8.49 -13.06
N ALA A 93 -1.56 9.64 -12.39
CA ALA A 93 -2.65 10.52 -11.98
C ALA A 93 -3.16 11.37 -13.16
#